data_AF-A0A4Q5QP91-F1
#
_entry.id   AF-A0A4Q5QP91-F1
#
_cell.length_a   1.000
_cell.length_b   1.000
_cell.length_c   1.000
_cell.angle_alpha   90.00
_cell.angle_beta   90.00
_cell.angle_gamma   90.00
#
_symmetry.space_group_name_H-M   'P 1'
#
loop_
_entity.id
_entity.type
_entity.pdbx_description
1 polymer ?
#
loop_
_entity_poly.entity_id
_entity_poly.type
_entity_poly.pdbx_seq_one_letter_code
_entity_poly.pdbx_strand_id
1 'polypeptide(L)'
;VDVLDYLPAGNPHRAELLKDIQRLAPVLAKYQNAQTGTWSLVMGQEGRKGNYAEASGSSMFVYALAKGARLGYLDKKYATVAKKGYDGLVKSFVATEDGALAFNGTVSVGGLGGSPYRDGSYEYYLSEPLRKNDLKGVGPFILASVEMEIAAENAVGQGKTVGLDYYFNHEVRKNAFTGQPEQWHYTWEERTHGGFWLWGNQLRELGAKTVAVPGAPTAAALKPLSVYVIVDPDTKKENPSPNYIQPADSKAITDWVKAGGSLVLLANDTANCEIRHFNELAKNFGVQFTDKSINMVQGSQFEQGRVDLTGGKTVFPRAKTAYVKELAVLSTQAPAQPLVRNAAGQNIMATATLGKGKVFVLGDPWLYNEYTDGRKIPAVYENFQAGKDLGNWLLGK
;
A
#
# COMPACT_ATOMS: atom_id res chain seq x y z
N VAL A 1 8.58 -14.44 9.48
CA VAL A 1 8.61 -12.97 9.27
C VAL A 1 7.27 -12.31 9.62
N ASP A 2 6.13 -12.89 9.25
CA ASP A 2 4.81 -12.24 9.40
C ASP A 2 4.35 -12.00 10.83
N VAL A 3 4.69 -12.90 11.77
CA VAL A 3 4.36 -12.70 13.20
C VAL A 3 4.92 -11.38 13.73
N LEU A 4 6.06 -10.91 13.20
CA LEU A 4 6.68 -9.64 13.61
C LEU A 4 5.85 -8.41 13.19
N ASP A 5 4.93 -8.54 12.25
CA ASP A 5 4.04 -7.44 11.82
C ASP A 5 2.92 -7.18 12.85
N TYR A 6 2.60 -8.18 13.66
CA TYR A 6 1.50 -8.13 14.65
C TYR A 6 2.01 -8.01 16.09
N LEU A 7 3.29 -8.26 16.34
CA LEU A 7 3.88 -8.10 17.66
C LEU A 7 4.27 -6.63 17.91
N PRO A 8 3.79 -6.02 19.02
CA PRO A 8 4.23 -4.69 19.41
C PRO A 8 5.75 -4.60 19.52
N ALA A 9 6.31 -3.44 19.17
CA ALA A 9 7.77 -3.23 19.19
C ALA A 9 8.40 -3.51 20.58
N GLY A 10 7.66 -3.24 21.67
CA GLY A 10 8.08 -3.49 23.05
C GLY A 10 7.78 -4.90 23.58
N ASN A 11 7.24 -5.82 22.77
CA ASN A 11 6.96 -7.19 23.23
C ASN A 11 8.28 -7.94 23.53
N PRO A 12 8.43 -8.58 24.71
CA PRO A 12 9.69 -9.21 25.12
C PRO A 12 10.13 -10.36 24.21
N HIS A 13 9.20 -11.08 23.58
CA HIS A 13 9.49 -12.21 22.69
C HIS A 13 9.83 -11.80 21.25
N ARG A 14 9.66 -10.52 20.91
CA ARG A 14 9.99 -10.02 19.56
C ARG A 14 11.47 -10.22 19.22
N ALA A 15 12.35 -10.06 20.21
CA ALA A 15 13.79 -10.26 20.05
C ALA A 15 14.16 -11.73 19.76
N GLU A 16 13.40 -12.70 20.30
CA GLU A 16 13.64 -14.13 20.09
C GLU A 16 13.33 -14.52 18.65
N LEU A 17 12.17 -14.10 18.12
CA LEU A 17 11.79 -14.34 16.73
C LEU A 17 12.76 -13.71 15.72
N LEU A 18 13.31 -12.53 16.04
CA LEU A 18 14.36 -11.90 15.23
C LEU A 18 15.63 -12.75 15.21
N LYS A 19 16.05 -13.28 16.37
CA LYS A 19 17.22 -14.17 16.44
C LYS A 19 17.00 -15.46 15.64
N ASP A 20 15.79 -16.02 15.66
CA ASP A 20 15.49 -17.23 14.90
C ASP A 20 15.62 -17.03 13.40
N ILE A 21 15.06 -15.94 12.85
CA ILE A 21 15.21 -15.67 11.41
C ILE A 21 16.66 -15.32 11.04
N GLN A 22 17.38 -14.61 11.92
CA GLN A 22 18.80 -14.28 11.73
C GLN A 22 19.71 -15.52 11.77
N ARG A 23 19.35 -16.54 12.55
CA ARG A 23 20.02 -17.84 12.58
C ARG A 23 19.69 -18.70 11.35
N LEU A 24 18.45 -18.64 10.86
CA LEU A 24 18.00 -19.42 9.70
C LEU A 24 18.55 -18.87 8.37
N ALA A 25 18.56 -17.55 8.17
CA ALA A 25 18.97 -16.92 6.93
C ALA A 25 20.34 -17.37 6.36
N PRO A 26 21.44 -17.48 7.14
CA PRO A 26 22.71 -17.98 6.62
C PRO A 26 22.66 -19.46 6.22
N VAL A 27 21.83 -20.27 6.87
CA VAL A 27 21.63 -21.68 6.50
C VAL A 27 20.90 -21.76 5.16
N LEU A 28 19.84 -20.98 4.97
CA LEU A 28 19.15 -20.91 3.68
C LEU A 28 20.10 -20.48 2.55
N ALA A 29 20.92 -19.46 2.77
CA ALA A 29 21.91 -19.02 1.80
C ALA A 29 22.96 -20.11 1.48
N LYS A 30 23.40 -20.87 2.49
CA LYS A 30 24.38 -21.95 2.32
C LYS A 30 23.85 -23.09 1.44
N TYR A 31 22.59 -23.49 1.64
CA TYR A 31 21.98 -24.62 0.94
C TYR A 31 21.22 -24.22 -0.33
N GLN A 32 21.27 -22.94 -0.73
CA GLN A 32 20.71 -22.51 -2.00
C GLN A 32 21.51 -23.13 -3.16
N ASN A 33 20.84 -23.85 -4.05
CA ASN A 33 21.51 -24.46 -5.19
C ASN A 33 22.14 -23.38 -6.09
N ALA A 34 23.42 -23.54 -6.40
CA ALA A 34 24.17 -22.51 -7.11
C ALA A 34 23.69 -22.31 -8.56
N GLN A 35 23.20 -23.38 -9.20
CA GLN A 35 22.83 -23.45 -10.60
C GLN A 35 21.36 -23.06 -10.83
N THR A 36 20.44 -23.55 -10.00
CA THR A 36 19.00 -23.28 -10.13
C THR A 36 18.57 -22.06 -9.32
N GLY A 37 19.30 -21.69 -8.27
CA GLY A 37 18.89 -20.66 -7.31
C GLY A 37 17.84 -21.11 -6.30
N THR A 38 17.30 -22.31 -6.44
CA THR A 38 16.21 -22.86 -5.62
C THR A 38 16.74 -23.81 -4.54
N TRP A 39 15.85 -24.36 -3.72
CA TRP A 39 16.17 -25.31 -2.66
C TRP A 39 15.55 -26.67 -2.97
N SER A 40 16.23 -27.74 -2.54
CA SER A 40 15.74 -29.11 -2.72
C SER A 40 14.69 -29.49 -1.68
N LEU A 41 13.81 -30.44 -2.01
CA LEU A 41 12.80 -30.99 -1.10
C LEU A 41 13.43 -31.42 0.23
N VAL A 42 14.47 -32.26 0.17
CA VAL A 42 15.24 -32.68 1.34
C VAL A 42 16.57 -31.93 1.34
N MET A 43 16.62 -30.81 2.05
CA MET A 43 17.84 -29.99 2.17
C MET A 43 18.96 -30.74 2.90
N GLY A 44 20.20 -30.54 2.47
CA GLY A 44 21.38 -31.26 2.92
C GLY A 44 21.58 -32.64 2.29
N GLN A 45 20.67 -33.05 1.39
CA GLN A 45 20.72 -34.31 0.66
C GLN A 45 20.62 -34.07 -0.87
N GLU A 46 21.08 -32.92 -1.35
CA GLU A 46 20.92 -32.47 -2.74
C GLU A 46 21.58 -33.43 -3.75
N GLY A 47 22.65 -34.11 -3.34
CA GLY A 47 23.36 -35.09 -4.17
C GLY A 47 22.74 -36.50 -4.17
N ARG A 48 21.73 -36.78 -3.34
CA ARG A 48 21.08 -38.10 -3.31
C ARG A 48 20.15 -38.24 -4.50
N LYS A 49 20.17 -39.43 -5.11
CA LYS A 49 19.34 -39.78 -6.28
C LYS A 49 17.86 -39.51 -5.98
N GLY A 50 17.18 -38.85 -6.92
CA GLY A 50 15.74 -38.59 -6.87
C GLY A 50 15.33 -37.32 -6.12
N ASN A 51 16.23 -36.66 -5.39
CA ASN A 51 15.93 -35.35 -4.83
C ASN A 51 15.71 -34.34 -5.96
N TYR A 52 14.92 -33.31 -5.71
CA TYR A 52 14.53 -32.33 -6.72
C TYR A 52 14.40 -30.94 -6.11
N ALA A 53 14.51 -29.91 -6.92
CA ALA A 53 14.20 -28.54 -6.53
C ALA A 53 12.69 -28.41 -6.28
N GLU A 54 12.29 -27.96 -5.09
CA GLU A 54 10.90 -27.93 -4.67
C GLU A 54 10.37 -26.49 -4.61
N ALA A 55 9.20 -26.26 -5.19
CA ALA A 55 8.68 -24.92 -5.47
C ALA A 55 8.13 -24.18 -4.24
N SER A 56 7.39 -24.87 -3.36
CA SER A 56 6.69 -24.23 -2.24
C SER A 56 7.65 -23.73 -1.16
N GLY A 57 8.57 -24.58 -0.71
CA GLY A 57 9.63 -24.26 0.25
C GLY A 57 10.57 -23.19 -0.30
N SER A 58 10.99 -23.31 -1.57
CA SER A 58 11.79 -22.28 -2.23
C SER A 58 11.07 -20.92 -2.23
N SER A 59 9.77 -20.90 -2.52
CA SER A 59 8.96 -19.66 -2.50
C SER A 59 8.86 -19.07 -1.09
N MET A 60 8.64 -19.91 -0.07
CA MET A 60 8.63 -19.46 1.33
C MET A 60 9.99 -18.88 1.76
N PHE A 61 11.10 -19.47 1.32
CA PHE A 61 12.44 -18.95 1.62
C PHE A 61 12.72 -17.62 0.93
N VAL A 62 12.36 -17.48 -0.36
CA VAL A 62 12.45 -16.21 -1.07
C VAL A 62 11.65 -15.13 -0.35
N TYR A 63 10.38 -15.41 -0.03
CA TYR A 63 9.51 -14.49 0.70
C TYR A 63 10.13 -14.06 2.03
N ALA A 64 10.57 -15.02 2.86
CA ALA A 64 11.14 -14.73 4.17
C ALA A 64 12.44 -13.91 4.10
N LEU A 65 13.33 -14.25 3.16
CA LEU A 65 14.60 -13.53 2.96
C LEU A 65 14.38 -12.12 2.42
N ALA A 66 13.46 -11.96 1.46
CA ALA A 66 13.12 -10.68 0.85
C ALA A 66 12.50 -9.72 1.87
N LYS A 67 11.41 -10.15 2.51
CA LYS A 67 10.71 -9.37 3.53
C LYS A 67 11.62 -9.06 4.72
N GLY A 68 12.41 -10.06 5.16
CA GLY A 68 13.37 -9.89 6.23
C GLY A 68 14.44 -8.82 5.92
N ALA A 69 14.96 -8.78 4.70
CA ALA A 69 15.90 -7.76 4.27
C ALA A 69 15.22 -6.37 4.14
N ARG A 70 14.03 -6.31 3.54
CA ARG A 70 13.27 -5.06 3.36
C ARG A 70 12.93 -4.38 4.69
N LEU A 71 12.45 -5.15 5.66
CA LEU A 71 12.08 -4.65 7.00
C LEU A 71 13.28 -4.46 7.94
N GLY A 72 14.51 -4.76 7.48
CA GLY A 72 15.73 -4.59 8.26
C GLY A 72 15.92 -5.63 9.37
N TYR A 73 15.22 -6.75 9.31
CA TYR A 73 15.40 -7.88 10.24
C TYR A 73 16.67 -8.68 9.89
N LEU A 74 17.03 -8.67 8.62
CA LEU A 74 18.19 -9.34 8.03
C LEU A 74 19.10 -8.33 7.35
N ASP A 75 20.38 -8.68 7.22
CA ASP A 75 21.35 -7.92 6.43
C ASP A 75 20.89 -7.79 4.95
N LYS A 76 21.16 -6.64 4.33
CA LYS A 76 20.76 -6.35 2.95
C LYS A 76 21.28 -7.38 1.93
N LYS A 77 22.40 -8.07 2.22
CA LYS A 77 22.92 -9.15 1.35
C LYS A 77 21.92 -10.27 1.09
N TYR A 78 20.98 -10.50 2.01
CA TYR A 78 19.95 -11.54 1.84
C TYR A 78 18.90 -11.17 0.78
N ALA A 79 18.78 -9.89 0.42
CA ALA A 79 17.99 -9.49 -0.75
C ALA A 79 18.55 -10.08 -2.05
N THR A 80 19.89 -10.20 -2.19
CA THR A 80 20.52 -10.85 -3.34
C THR A 80 20.24 -12.36 -3.37
N VAL A 81 20.25 -13.01 -2.20
CA VAL A 81 19.87 -14.43 -2.07
C VAL A 81 18.42 -14.65 -2.46
N ALA A 82 17.51 -13.80 -1.97
CA ALA A 82 16.10 -13.83 -2.32
C ALA A 82 15.88 -13.62 -3.81
N LYS A 83 16.53 -12.61 -4.42
CA LYS A 83 16.44 -12.35 -5.86
C LYS A 83 16.90 -13.57 -6.68
N LYS A 84 18.05 -14.15 -6.34
CA LYS A 84 18.53 -15.37 -7.02
C LYS A 84 17.51 -16.51 -6.91
N GLY A 85 16.89 -16.66 -5.74
CA GLY A 85 15.84 -17.65 -5.54
C GLY A 85 14.60 -17.37 -6.37
N TYR A 86 14.16 -16.11 -6.46
CA TYR A 86 13.03 -15.73 -7.27
C TYR A 86 13.27 -15.94 -8.77
N ASP A 87 14.43 -15.53 -9.28
CA ASP A 87 14.84 -15.77 -10.67
C ASP A 87 14.82 -17.29 -10.96
N GLY A 88 15.26 -18.10 -10.00
CA GLY A 88 15.19 -19.57 -10.04
C GLY A 88 13.76 -20.11 -10.07
N LEU A 89 12.87 -19.60 -9.21
CA LEU A 89 11.46 -19.98 -9.17
C LEU A 89 10.77 -19.73 -10.51
N VAL A 90 10.94 -18.52 -11.06
CA VAL A 90 10.36 -18.14 -12.36
C VAL A 90 10.90 -19.05 -13.47
N LYS A 91 12.21 -19.29 -13.50
CA LYS A 91 12.83 -20.13 -14.52
C LYS A 91 12.42 -21.61 -14.43
N SER A 92 12.30 -22.15 -13.23
CA SER A 92 12.13 -23.59 -13.02
C SER A 92 10.68 -24.04 -12.91
N PHE A 93 9.77 -23.17 -12.46
CA PHE A 93 8.42 -23.61 -12.07
C PHE A 93 7.30 -22.84 -12.74
N VAL A 94 7.55 -21.65 -13.28
CA VAL A 94 6.53 -20.89 -14.02
C VAL A 94 6.52 -21.31 -15.49
N ALA A 95 5.35 -21.66 -15.99
CA ALA A 95 5.10 -21.93 -17.40
C ALA A 95 3.87 -21.16 -17.89
N THR A 96 3.76 -20.98 -19.21
CA THR A 96 2.51 -20.52 -19.83
C THR A 96 1.83 -21.71 -20.48
N GLU A 97 0.60 -21.99 -20.05
CA GLU A 97 -0.23 -23.09 -20.53
C GLU A 97 -1.63 -22.53 -20.82
N ASP A 98 -2.19 -22.81 -22.00
CA ASP A 98 -3.53 -22.36 -22.41
C ASP A 98 -3.79 -20.85 -22.26
N GLY A 99 -2.75 -20.03 -22.47
CA GLY A 99 -2.82 -18.57 -22.33
C GLY A 99 -2.82 -18.06 -20.89
N ALA A 100 -2.65 -18.94 -19.91
CA ALA A 100 -2.55 -18.61 -18.49
C ALA A 100 -1.19 -19.05 -17.89
N LEU A 101 -0.87 -18.52 -16.71
CA LEU A 101 0.30 -18.97 -15.96
C LEU A 101 0.00 -20.28 -15.22
N ALA A 102 0.95 -21.21 -15.27
CA ALA A 102 0.98 -22.42 -14.47
C ALA A 102 2.20 -22.41 -13.54
N PHE A 103 2.01 -22.88 -12.31
CA PHE A 103 3.08 -23.03 -11.32
C PHE A 103 3.27 -24.50 -10.95
N ASN A 104 4.43 -25.05 -11.29
CA ASN A 104 4.76 -26.46 -11.21
C ASN A 104 5.68 -26.80 -10.02
N GLY A 105 5.97 -28.09 -9.80
CA GLY A 105 7.02 -28.52 -8.88
C GLY A 105 6.70 -28.38 -7.39
N THR A 106 5.41 -28.29 -7.02
CA THR A 106 4.98 -28.26 -5.62
C THR A 106 4.71 -29.66 -5.11
N VAL A 107 5.33 -30.07 -4.00
CA VAL A 107 4.98 -31.35 -3.36
C VAL A 107 3.56 -31.29 -2.77
N SER A 108 2.74 -32.34 -2.96
CA SER A 108 1.33 -32.29 -2.54
C SER A 108 1.14 -32.19 -1.03
N VAL A 109 1.99 -32.90 -0.29
CA VAL A 109 1.96 -32.99 1.17
C VAL A 109 3.29 -33.55 1.66
N GLY A 110 3.64 -33.22 2.90
CA GLY A 110 4.64 -33.95 3.68
C GLY A 110 4.16 -33.99 5.12
N GLY A 111 4.26 -35.16 5.78
CA GLY A 111 3.82 -35.31 7.15
C GLY A 111 4.47 -36.49 7.86
N LEU A 112 4.16 -36.65 9.14
CA LEU A 112 4.66 -37.74 9.97
C LEU A 112 3.48 -38.49 10.61
N GLY A 113 3.67 -39.79 10.88
CA GLY A 113 2.67 -40.67 11.48
C GLY A 113 1.45 -40.92 10.58
N GLY A 114 0.30 -41.24 11.18
CA GLY A 114 -0.94 -41.53 10.46
C GLY A 114 -1.04 -42.97 9.93
N SER A 115 -2.03 -43.21 9.07
CA SER A 115 -2.24 -44.49 8.36
C SER A 115 -2.53 -44.23 6.88
N PRO A 116 -1.73 -44.74 5.93
CA PRO A 116 -0.48 -45.47 6.14
C PRO A 116 0.57 -44.63 6.90
N TYR A 117 1.47 -45.30 7.62
CA TYR A 117 2.43 -44.63 8.51
C TYR A 117 3.49 -43.87 7.71
N ARG A 118 3.60 -42.56 7.95
CA ARG A 118 4.61 -41.68 7.34
C ARG A 118 5.81 -41.57 8.27
N ASP A 119 6.91 -42.22 7.91
CA ASP A 119 8.06 -42.43 8.78
C ASP A 119 9.12 -41.30 8.75
N GLY A 120 8.96 -40.35 7.84
CA GLY A 120 9.93 -39.25 7.67
C GLY A 120 11.24 -39.68 7.01
N SER A 121 11.29 -40.88 6.41
CA SER A 121 12.42 -41.33 5.61
C SER A 121 12.59 -40.47 4.35
N TYR A 122 13.79 -40.47 3.79
CA TYR A 122 14.07 -39.79 2.53
C TYR A 122 13.16 -40.34 1.41
N GLU A 123 13.03 -41.67 1.37
CA GLU A 123 12.19 -42.40 0.42
C GLU A 123 10.71 -42.01 0.56
N TYR A 124 10.21 -41.83 1.79
CA TYR A 124 8.87 -41.31 2.02
C TYR A 124 8.68 -39.91 1.42
N TYR A 125 9.55 -38.95 1.74
CA TYR A 125 9.42 -37.60 1.20
C TYR A 125 9.43 -37.57 -0.34
N LEU A 126 10.25 -38.42 -0.97
CA LEU A 126 10.33 -38.54 -2.42
C LEU A 126 9.14 -39.28 -3.05
N SER A 127 8.37 -40.04 -2.27
CA SER A 127 7.19 -40.77 -2.75
C SER A 127 5.97 -39.87 -2.93
N GLU A 128 5.95 -38.70 -2.29
CA GLU A 128 4.84 -37.75 -2.35
C GLU A 128 4.78 -37.07 -3.73
N PRO A 129 3.59 -37.00 -4.37
CA PRO A 129 3.49 -36.54 -5.74
C PRO A 129 3.68 -35.03 -5.86
N LEU A 130 4.25 -34.63 -6.99
CA LEU A 130 4.27 -33.24 -7.41
C LEU A 130 2.93 -32.83 -8.01
N ARG A 131 2.51 -31.59 -7.75
CA ARG A 131 1.25 -31.01 -8.20
C ARG A 131 1.51 -29.69 -8.91
N LYS A 132 0.73 -29.47 -9.96
CA LYS A 132 0.62 -28.20 -10.68
C LYS A 132 -0.47 -27.35 -10.03
N ASN A 133 -0.23 -26.05 -9.91
CA ASN A 133 -1.15 -25.06 -9.33
C ASN A 133 -1.64 -25.45 -7.93
N ASP A 134 -0.86 -26.20 -7.16
CA ASP A 134 -1.19 -26.48 -5.77
C ASP A 134 -1.04 -25.20 -4.95
N LEU A 135 -2.07 -24.88 -4.17
CA LEU A 135 -2.16 -23.64 -3.40
C LEU A 135 -1.03 -23.50 -2.37
N LYS A 136 -0.42 -24.61 -1.93
CA LYS A 136 0.74 -24.60 -1.03
C LYS A 136 1.99 -24.01 -1.70
N GLY A 137 2.08 -24.08 -3.02
CA GLY A 137 3.15 -23.44 -3.80
C GLY A 137 2.73 -22.08 -4.34
N VAL A 138 1.52 -21.98 -4.91
CA VAL A 138 1.01 -20.74 -5.52
C VAL A 138 0.93 -19.60 -4.51
N GLY A 139 0.43 -19.86 -3.29
CA GLY A 139 0.32 -18.83 -2.25
C GLY A 139 1.67 -18.20 -1.88
N PRO A 140 2.66 -19.00 -1.43
CA PRO A 140 4.00 -18.50 -1.17
C PRO A 140 4.69 -17.87 -2.37
N PHE A 141 4.44 -18.36 -3.59
CA PHE A 141 5.00 -17.76 -4.80
C PHE A 141 4.46 -16.35 -5.04
N ILE A 142 3.15 -16.13 -4.90
CA ILE A 142 2.54 -14.80 -4.98
C ILE A 142 3.16 -13.85 -3.94
N LEU A 143 3.31 -14.31 -2.68
CA LEU A 143 3.94 -13.50 -1.64
C LEU A 143 5.40 -13.17 -1.96
N ALA A 144 6.15 -14.12 -2.50
CA ALA A 144 7.51 -13.90 -2.97
C ALA A 144 7.57 -12.88 -4.12
N SER A 145 6.68 -12.99 -5.11
CA SER A 145 6.56 -12.03 -6.23
C SER A 145 6.28 -10.63 -5.74
N VAL A 146 5.31 -10.46 -4.83
CA VAL A 146 4.98 -9.15 -4.24
C VAL A 146 6.19 -8.54 -3.54
N GLU A 147 6.94 -9.31 -2.74
CA GLU A 147 8.15 -8.80 -2.09
C GLU A 147 9.25 -8.40 -3.09
N MET A 148 9.36 -9.09 -4.23
CA MET A 148 10.31 -8.72 -5.29
C MET A 148 9.91 -7.44 -6.02
N GLU A 149 8.61 -7.27 -6.31
CA GLU A 149 8.08 -6.04 -6.88
C GLU A 149 8.26 -4.86 -5.93
N ILE A 150 7.96 -5.06 -4.64
CA ILE A 150 8.21 -4.05 -3.60
C ILE A 150 9.69 -3.68 -3.60
N ALA A 151 10.61 -4.66 -3.58
CA ALA A 151 12.04 -4.39 -3.55
C ALA A 151 12.53 -3.56 -4.75
N ALA A 152 11.89 -3.67 -5.92
CA ALA A 152 12.23 -2.90 -7.11
C ALA A 152 11.84 -1.41 -7.00
N GLU A 153 10.79 -1.10 -6.22
CA GLU A 153 10.23 0.25 -6.12
C GLU A 153 10.46 0.92 -4.75
N ASN A 154 10.91 0.16 -3.75
CA ASN A 154 11.04 0.60 -2.35
C ASN A 154 11.99 1.79 -2.13
N ALA A 155 12.88 2.08 -3.07
CA ALA A 155 13.79 3.20 -2.94
C ALA A 155 13.09 4.58 -3.10
N VAL A 156 11.90 4.62 -3.73
CA VAL A 156 11.20 5.87 -4.06
C VAL A 156 10.88 6.71 -2.82
N GLY A 157 10.34 6.07 -1.79
CA GLY A 157 9.93 6.67 -0.53
C GLY A 157 10.96 6.54 0.59
N GLN A 158 12.13 5.95 0.34
CA GLN A 158 13.11 5.69 1.39
C GLN A 158 13.54 6.98 2.10
N GLY A 159 13.40 6.98 3.43
CA GLY A 159 13.72 8.14 4.27
C GLY A 159 12.66 9.26 4.23
N LYS A 160 11.52 9.04 3.57
CA LYS A 160 10.39 9.97 3.55
C LYS A 160 9.34 9.56 4.59
N THR A 161 8.62 10.55 5.10
CA THR A 161 7.50 10.36 6.02
C THR A 161 6.24 10.98 5.41
N VAL A 162 5.16 10.22 5.34
CA VAL A 162 3.82 10.67 4.96
C VAL A 162 3.00 10.82 6.24
N GLY A 163 2.61 12.05 6.55
CA GLY A 163 1.67 12.35 7.62
C GLY A 163 0.25 12.40 7.06
N LEU A 164 -0.69 11.79 7.77
CA LEU A 164 -2.12 11.97 7.55
C LEU A 164 -2.69 12.79 8.69
N ASP A 165 -3.48 13.78 8.33
CA ASP A 165 -4.24 14.60 9.27
C ASP A 165 -5.21 13.73 10.08
N TYR A 166 -5.10 13.86 11.41
CA TYR A 166 -6.04 13.29 12.39
C TYR A 166 -6.65 14.40 13.24
N TYR A 167 -6.39 15.67 12.88
CA TYR A 167 -6.75 16.85 13.64
C TYR A 167 -7.95 17.56 13.03
N PHE A 168 -7.96 17.82 11.71
CA PHE A 168 -9.11 18.43 11.03
C PHE A 168 -10.19 17.39 10.70
N ASN A 169 -9.80 16.19 10.29
CA ASN A 169 -10.67 15.00 10.34
C ASN A 169 -10.46 14.25 11.65
N HIS A 170 -11.48 14.27 12.51
CA HIS A 170 -11.44 13.71 13.86
C HIS A 170 -12.78 13.09 14.24
N GLU A 171 -13.23 12.15 13.41
CA GLU A 171 -14.44 11.40 13.69
C GLU A 171 -14.20 10.35 14.78
N VAL A 172 -15.13 10.26 15.73
CA VAL A 172 -15.04 9.32 16.85
C VAL A 172 -16.26 8.40 16.84
N ARG A 173 -16.01 7.10 16.97
CA ARG A 173 -17.07 6.10 17.19
C ARG A 173 -16.82 5.35 18.48
N LYS A 174 -17.84 4.61 18.92
CA LYS A 174 -17.69 3.64 20.00
C LYS A 174 -17.05 2.37 19.43
N ASN A 175 -15.89 1.98 19.96
CA ASN A 175 -15.26 0.70 19.61
C ASN A 175 -16.19 -0.46 19.98
N ALA A 176 -16.46 -1.35 19.02
CA ALA A 176 -17.41 -2.44 19.18
C ALA A 176 -16.97 -3.51 20.20
N PHE A 177 -15.68 -3.64 20.48
CA PHE A 177 -15.11 -4.64 21.37
C PHE A 177 -14.85 -4.10 22.78
N THR A 178 -14.27 -2.90 22.90
CA THR A 178 -13.89 -2.30 24.19
C THR A 178 -14.95 -1.35 24.73
N GLY A 179 -15.87 -0.89 23.89
CA GLY A 179 -16.85 0.13 24.23
C GLY A 179 -16.27 1.54 24.44
N GLN A 180 -14.95 1.72 24.28
CA GLN A 180 -14.27 3.00 24.43
C GLN A 180 -14.37 3.83 23.15
N PRO A 181 -14.31 5.17 23.23
CA PRO A 181 -14.19 6.01 22.06
C PRO A 181 -12.90 5.67 21.28
N GLU A 182 -13.02 5.56 19.96
CA GLU A 182 -11.89 5.43 19.04
C GLU A 182 -12.06 6.39 17.87
N GLN A 183 -10.95 6.97 17.41
CA GLN A 183 -10.93 7.69 16.14
C GLN A 183 -11.10 6.69 15.00
N TRP A 184 -11.90 7.05 14.00
CA TRP A 184 -12.17 6.23 12.83
C TRP A 184 -12.37 7.14 11.61
N HIS A 185 -12.54 6.50 10.45
CA HIS A 185 -12.72 7.12 9.16
C HIS A 185 -11.44 7.76 8.61
N TYR A 186 -11.08 7.34 7.40
CA TYR A 186 -9.88 7.74 6.67
C TYR A 186 -8.54 7.56 7.40
N THR A 187 -8.49 6.78 8.48
CA THR A 187 -7.25 6.54 9.24
C THR A 187 -6.34 5.47 8.62
N TRP A 188 -5.04 5.52 8.91
CA TRP A 188 -4.05 4.54 8.42
C TRP A 188 -4.26 3.13 8.97
N GLU A 189 -4.80 3.00 10.18
CA GLU A 189 -5.01 1.73 10.87
C GLU A 189 -6.35 1.08 10.56
N GLU A 190 -7.33 1.83 10.05
CA GLU A 190 -8.66 1.30 9.75
C GLU A 190 -8.62 0.39 8.50
N ARG A 191 -8.90 -0.91 8.71
CA ARG A 191 -8.92 -1.94 7.65
C ARG A 191 -10.31 -2.18 7.04
N THR A 192 -11.34 -1.62 7.65
CA THR A 192 -12.71 -1.62 7.12
C THR A 192 -12.84 -0.63 5.97
N HIS A 193 -14.00 -0.61 5.30
CA HIS A 193 -14.20 0.17 4.07
C HIS A 193 -13.74 1.62 4.18
N GLY A 194 -14.07 2.33 5.27
CA GLY A 194 -13.79 3.75 5.46
C GLY A 194 -12.33 4.14 5.68
N GLY A 195 -11.41 3.19 5.87
CA GLY A 195 -10.01 3.51 6.21
C GLY A 195 -9.09 3.74 5.02
N PHE A 196 -7.89 4.24 5.28
CA PHE A 196 -6.82 4.46 4.30
C PHE A 196 -5.71 3.39 4.37
N TRP A 197 -5.96 2.28 5.08
CA TRP A 197 -4.95 1.24 5.34
C TRP A 197 -4.26 0.73 4.06
N LEU A 198 -5.00 0.49 2.99
CA LEU A 198 -4.44 -0.07 1.76
C LEU A 198 -3.55 0.94 1.03
N TRP A 199 -3.97 2.19 0.90
CA TRP A 199 -3.13 3.24 0.32
C TRP A 199 -1.89 3.53 1.19
N GLY A 200 -2.08 3.58 2.51
CA GLY A 200 -0.97 3.66 3.45
C GLY A 200 0.02 2.49 3.29
N ASN A 201 -0.48 1.29 2.97
CA ASN A 201 0.38 0.14 2.67
C ASN A 201 1.19 0.34 1.38
N GLN A 202 0.57 0.83 0.31
CA GLN A 202 1.28 1.15 -0.94
C GLN A 202 2.41 2.18 -0.71
N LEU A 203 2.18 3.19 0.12
CA LEU A 203 3.20 4.18 0.47
C LEU A 203 4.37 3.57 1.25
N ARG A 204 4.09 2.62 2.15
CA ARG A 204 5.13 1.86 2.88
C ARG A 204 5.89 0.89 1.97
N GLU A 205 5.22 0.29 1.00
CA GLU A 205 5.84 -0.55 -0.02
C GLU A 205 6.79 0.26 -0.90
N LEU A 206 6.41 1.50 -1.27
CA LEU A 206 7.32 2.46 -1.88
C LEU A 206 8.47 2.89 -0.95
N GLY A 207 8.49 2.49 0.33
CA GLY A 207 9.59 2.71 1.27
C GLY A 207 9.43 3.88 2.22
N ALA A 208 8.29 4.59 2.17
CA ALA A 208 8.00 5.66 3.11
C ALA A 208 7.56 5.13 4.47
N LYS A 209 7.63 5.99 5.49
CA LYS A 209 6.93 5.79 6.77
C LYS A 209 5.58 6.50 6.70
N THR A 210 4.54 5.90 7.26
CA THR A 210 3.23 6.54 7.45
C THR A 210 3.02 6.86 8.92
N VAL A 211 2.59 8.08 9.24
CA VAL A 211 2.30 8.53 10.61
C VAL A 211 0.98 9.27 10.67
N ALA A 212 0.30 9.18 11.81
CA ALA A 212 -0.81 10.06 12.15
C ALA A 212 -0.29 11.42 12.61
N VAL A 213 -1.02 12.50 12.30
CA VAL A 213 -0.76 13.86 12.76
C VAL A 213 -1.95 14.31 13.61
N PRO A 214 -1.97 13.99 14.92
CA PRO A 214 -3.15 14.16 15.77
C PRO A 214 -3.36 15.59 16.29
N GLY A 215 -2.44 16.50 15.99
CA GLY A 215 -2.49 17.89 16.46
C GLY A 215 -2.36 18.88 15.32
N ALA A 216 -2.58 20.16 15.62
CA ALA A 216 -2.48 21.24 14.66
C ALA A 216 -1.15 21.21 13.87
N PRO A 217 -1.17 21.52 12.56
CA PRO A 217 -0.04 21.41 11.65
C PRO A 217 0.96 22.57 11.83
N THR A 218 1.53 22.68 13.04
CA THR A 218 2.59 23.65 13.35
C THR A 218 3.86 23.36 12.53
N ALA A 219 4.75 24.35 12.42
CA ALA A 219 6.04 24.16 11.76
C ALA A 219 6.85 22.99 12.36
N ALA A 220 6.74 22.75 13.68
CA ALA A 220 7.40 21.64 14.35
C ALA A 220 6.78 20.28 13.95
N ALA A 221 5.45 20.20 13.85
CA ALA A 221 4.73 19.00 13.45
C ALA A 221 4.97 18.63 11.97
N LEU A 222 5.07 19.64 11.10
CA LEU A 222 5.28 19.44 9.65
C LEU A 222 6.75 19.17 9.27
N LYS A 223 7.73 19.68 10.04
CA LYS A 223 9.17 19.52 9.77
C LYS A 223 9.62 18.09 9.46
N PRO A 224 9.20 17.02 10.18
CA PRO A 224 9.63 15.66 9.87
C PRO A 224 8.91 15.03 8.66
N LEU A 225 7.89 15.69 8.11
CA LEU A 225 7.07 15.17 7.02
C LEU A 225 7.66 15.55 5.66
N SER A 226 7.58 14.61 4.73
CA SER A 226 7.81 14.84 3.30
C SER A 226 6.50 15.08 2.55
N VAL A 227 5.45 14.39 2.99
CA VAL A 227 4.09 14.47 2.44
C VAL A 227 3.12 14.70 3.59
N TYR A 228 2.16 15.58 3.41
CA TYR A 228 1.06 15.80 4.35
C TYR A 228 -0.28 15.66 3.61
N VAL A 229 -1.16 14.81 4.13
CA VAL A 229 -2.48 14.54 3.57
C VAL A 229 -3.51 15.11 4.52
N ILE A 230 -4.35 16.02 4.02
CA ILE A 230 -5.56 16.47 4.70
C ILE A 230 -6.73 15.88 3.94
N VAL A 231 -7.58 15.16 4.64
CA VAL A 231 -8.77 14.49 4.10
C VAL A 231 -9.97 14.92 4.91
N ASP A 232 -11.08 15.18 4.22
CA ASP A 232 -12.42 15.39 4.77
C ASP A 232 -12.50 16.12 6.13
N PRO A 233 -12.10 17.41 6.23
CA PRO A 233 -12.26 18.17 7.47
C PRO A 233 -13.69 18.13 8.01
N ASP A 234 -13.82 17.84 9.31
CA ASP A 234 -15.10 17.54 9.95
C ASP A 234 -16.09 18.72 9.92
N THR A 235 -17.35 18.41 9.66
CA THR A 235 -18.45 19.32 9.97
C THR A 235 -18.96 19.10 11.40
N LYS A 236 -19.91 19.94 11.85
CA LYS A 236 -20.62 19.72 13.12
C LYS A 236 -21.51 18.47 13.12
N LYS A 237 -21.77 17.89 11.96
CA LYS A 237 -22.57 16.67 11.79
C LYS A 237 -21.78 15.45 12.24
N GLU A 238 -20.50 15.34 11.84
CA GLU A 238 -19.62 14.26 12.28
C GLU A 238 -19.02 14.50 13.67
N ASN A 239 -18.60 15.74 13.95
CA ASN A 239 -17.86 16.08 15.15
C ASN A 239 -18.53 17.28 15.88
N PRO A 240 -19.01 17.11 17.13
CA PRO A 240 -19.60 18.20 17.89
C PRO A 240 -18.68 19.40 18.15
N SER A 241 -17.36 19.23 18.04
CA SER A 241 -16.34 20.26 18.28
C SER A 241 -15.22 20.15 17.23
N PRO A 242 -15.53 20.45 15.95
CA PRO A 242 -14.59 20.29 14.86
C PRO A 242 -13.46 21.31 14.96
N ASN A 243 -12.24 20.88 14.63
CA ASN A 243 -11.10 21.78 14.55
C ASN A 243 -11.11 22.45 13.17
N TYR A 244 -11.65 23.65 13.06
CA TYR A 244 -11.60 24.36 11.78
C TYR A 244 -10.20 24.87 11.48
N ILE A 245 -9.80 24.80 10.21
CA ILE A 245 -8.52 25.33 9.73
C ILE A 245 -8.44 26.82 10.04
N GLN A 246 -7.42 27.22 10.80
CA GLN A 246 -7.19 28.61 11.18
C GLN A 246 -6.14 29.26 10.26
N PRO A 247 -6.08 30.61 10.22
CA PRO A 247 -5.06 31.32 9.45
C PRO A 247 -3.61 30.91 9.80
N ALA A 248 -3.35 30.56 11.07
CA ALA A 248 -2.04 30.09 11.51
C ALA A 248 -1.67 28.73 10.91
N ASP A 249 -2.62 27.80 10.84
CA ASP A 249 -2.45 26.49 10.21
C ASP A 249 -2.18 26.66 8.71
N SER A 250 -3.02 27.48 8.06
CA SER A 250 -2.90 27.80 6.63
C SER A 250 -1.53 28.37 6.29
N LYS A 251 -1.03 29.30 7.11
CA LYS A 251 0.32 29.86 6.96
C LYS A 251 1.41 28.78 7.14
N ALA A 252 1.34 27.97 8.19
CA ALA A 252 2.34 26.94 8.48
C ALA A 252 2.44 25.90 7.36
N ILE A 253 1.30 25.40 6.87
CA ILE A 253 1.23 24.46 5.75
C ILE A 253 1.80 25.12 4.48
N THR A 254 1.40 26.35 4.18
CA THR A 254 1.84 27.06 2.96
C THR A 254 3.35 27.29 2.96
N ASP A 255 3.92 27.69 4.10
CA ASP A 255 5.37 27.88 4.25
C ASP A 255 6.14 26.56 4.14
N TRP A 256 5.60 25.47 4.68
CA TRP A 256 6.18 24.13 4.55
C TRP A 256 6.15 23.62 3.10
N VAL A 257 5.03 23.82 2.37
CA VAL A 257 4.97 23.51 0.93
C VAL A 257 6.00 24.32 0.16
N LYS A 258 6.08 25.65 0.38
CA LYS A 258 7.11 26.50 -0.25
C LYS A 258 8.53 25.97 -0.05
N ALA A 259 8.80 25.39 1.11
CA ALA A 259 10.10 24.81 1.47
C ALA A 259 10.40 23.44 0.82
N GLY A 260 9.41 22.79 0.19
CA GLY A 260 9.58 21.50 -0.51
C GLY A 260 8.64 20.39 -0.05
N GLY A 261 7.69 20.67 0.85
CA GLY A 261 6.66 19.71 1.25
C GLY A 261 5.70 19.38 0.11
N SER A 262 5.22 18.13 0.06
CA SER A 262 4.16 17.71 -0.85
C SER A 262 2.82 17.64 -0.12
N LEU A 263 1.82 18.36 -0.58
CA LEU A 263 0.51 18.42 0.07
C LEU A 263 -0.55 17.68 -0.74
N VAL A 264 -1.42 16.94 -0.06
CA VAL A 264 -2.61 16.32 -0.65
C VAL A 264 -3.82 16.90 0.06
N LEU A 265 -4.76 17.46 -0.70
CA LEU A 265 -6.02 17.98 -0.21
C LEU A 265 -7.17 17.17 -0.80
N LEU A 266 -7.84 16.39 0.06
CA LEU A 266 -9.02 15.62 -0.30
C LEU A 266 -10.21 16.20 0.46
N ALA A 267 -11.20 16.73 -0.26
CA ALA A 267 -12.47 17.15 0.36
C ALA A 267 -13.49 16.02 0.27
N ASN A 268 -14.77 16.36 0.39
CA ASN A 268 -15.92 15.50 0.09
C ASN A 268 -16.97 16.38 -0.61
N ASP A 269 -18.16 15.84 -0.88
CA ASP A 269 -19.28 16.71 -1.25
C ASP A 269 -19.60 17.73 -0.13
N THR A 270 -20.24 18.82 -0.54
CA THR A 270 -20.47 19.99 0.32
C THR A 270 -21.42 19.75 1.49
N ALA A 271 -22.10 18.59 1.53
CA ALA A 271 -22.94 18.21 2.67
C ALA A 271 -22.18 17.42 3.75
N ASN A 272 -20.97 16.91 3.46
CA ASN A 272 -20.20 16.03 4.34
C ASN A 272 -18.82 16.58 4.70
N CYS A 273 -18.32 17.62 4.03
CA CYS A 273 -17.01 18.22 4.32
C CYS A 273 -17.11 19.70 4.72
N GLU A 274 -16.30 20.13 5.70
CA GLU A 274 -16.13 21.54 6.04
C GLU A 274 -15.28 22.25 4.99
N ILE A 275 -15.93 22.71 3.92
CA ILE A 275 -15.24 23.31 2.78
C ILE A 275 -14.89 24.79 3.00
N ARG A 276 -15.57 25.50 3.91
CA ARG A 276 -15.40 26.95 4.03
C ARG A 276 -14.00 27.32 4.51
N HIS A 277 -13.53 26.76 5.62
CA HIS A 277 -12.18 27.03 6.11
C HIS A 277 -11.14 26.22 5.33
N PHE A 278 -11.53 25.08 4.77
CA PHE A 278 -10.65 24.34 3.88
C PHE A 278 -10.27 25.12 2.62
N ASN A 279 -11.21 25.88 2.05
CA ASN A 279 -10.96 26.82 0.96
C ASN A 279 -10.03 27.98 1.35
N GLU A 280 -9.98 28.38 2.62
CA GLU A 280 -9.03 29.38 3.10
C GLU A 280 -7.57 28.90 3.06
N LEU A 281 -7.35 27.58 3.14
CA LEU A 281 -6.06 26.95 2.84
C LEU A 281 -5.88 26.75 1.33
N ALA A 282 -6.86 26.14 0.65
CA ALA A 282 -6.74 25.76 -0.76
C ALA A 282 -6.46 26.96 -1.68
N LYS A 283 -7.01 28.14 -1.36
CA LYS A 283 -6.81 29.36 -2.16
C LYS A 283 -5.35 29.82 -2.23
N ASN A 284 -4.52 29.48 -1.23
CA ASN A 284 -3.08 29.78 -1.26
C ASN A 284 -2.35 29.04 -2.37
N PHE A 285 -2.96 27.98 -2.90
CA PHE A 285 -2.47 27.19 -4.02
C PHE A 285 -3.26 27.43 -5.31
N GLY A 286 -4.20 28.38 -5.31
CA GLY A 286 -5.03 28.70 -6.47
C GLY A 286 -6.16 27.72 -6.73
N VAL A 287 -6.61 26.97 -5.72
CA VAL A 287 -7.75 26.04 -5.83
C VAL A 287 -8.89 26.46 -4.94
N GLN A 288 -10.12 26.22 -5.39
CA GLN A 288 -11.32 26.30 -4.58
C GLN A 288 -12.20 25.07 -4.85
N PHE A 289 -12.63 24.39 -3.80
CA PHE A 289 -13.72 23.42 -3.85
C PHE A 289 -15.04 24.19 -3.98
N THR A 290 -15.77 23.96 -5.07
CA THR A 290 -17.05 24.64 -5.34
C THR A 290 -18.20 23.97 -4.60
N ASP A 291 -19.36 24.62 -4.58
CA ASP A 291 -20.61 24.07 -4.07
C ASP A 291 -21.25 23.02 -5.00
N LYS A 292 -20.69 22.86 -6.21
CA LYS A 292 -21.21 21.94 -7.21
C LYS A 292 -20.67 20.53 -7.00
N SER A 293 -21.53 19.63 -6.57
CA SER A 293 -21.28 18.19 -6.53
C SER A 293 -21.66 17.50 -7.83
N ILE A 294 -20.88 16.51 -8.25
CA ILE A 294 -21.16 15.65 -9.40
C ILE A 294 -20.89 14.18 -9.05
N ASN A 295 -21.13 13.27 -10.01
CA ASN A 295 -20.96 11.83 -9.84
C ASN A 295 -21.80 11.25 -8.69
N MET A 296 -23.08 11.68 -8.60
CA MET A 296 -24.03 11.16 -7.62
C MET A 296 -24.45 9.73 -7.99
N VAL A 297 -23.66 8.75 -7.55
CA VAL A 297 -23.82 7.34 -7.94
C VAL A 297 -25.06 6.72 -7.30
N GLN A 298 -25.94 6.16 -8.12
CA GLN A 298 -27.18 5.52 -7.66
C GLN A 298 -27.00 4.01 -7.50
N GLY A 299 -27.04 3.53 -6.26
CA GLY A 299 -26.93 2.10 -5.97
C GLY A 299 -25.61 1.52 -6.49
N SER A 300 -25.69 0.62 -7.48
CA SER A 300 -24.53 -0.04 -8.10
C SER A 300 -24.25 0.44 -9.53
N GLN A 301 -24.75 1.62 -9.91
CA GLN A 301 -24.48 2.28 -11.20
C GLN A 301 -23.08 2.92 -11.19
N PHE A 302 -22.04 2.09 -11.02
CA PHE A 302 -20.67 2.53 -10.81
C PHE A 302 -20.12 3.39 -11.96
N GLU A 303 -20.63 3.23 -13.18
CA GLU A 303 -20.30 4.05 -14.35
C GLU A 303 -20.55 5.54 -14.14
N GLN A 304 -21.47 5.92 -13.25
CA GLN A 304 -21.73 7.33 -12.89
C GLN A 304 -20.57 7.95 -12.10
N GLY A 305 -19.71 7.13 -11.47
CA GLY A 305 -18.50 7.57 -10.77
C GLY A 305 -17.24 7.51 -11.64
N ARG A 306 -17.36 7.22 -12.93
CA ARG A 306 -16.20 7.05 -13.81
C ARG A 306 -15.46 8.38 -14.00
N VAL A 307 -14.14 8.34 -13.78
CA VAL A 307 -13.20 9.43 -14.07
C VAL A 307 -12.11 8.93 -15.00
N ASP A 308 -11.89 9.63 -16.12
CA ASP A 308 -10.81 9.34 -17.08
C ASP A 308 -9.51 10.03 -16.63
N LEU A 309 -8.47 9.24 -16.34
CA LEU A 309 -7.17 9.73 -15.89
C LEU A 309 -6.17 9.93 -17.03
N THR A 310 -6.52 9.61 -18.28
CA THR A 310 -5.57 9.64 -19.42
C THR A 310 -5.01 11.03 -19.72
N GLY A 311 -5.71 12.11 -19.33
CA GLY A 311 -5.21 13.48 -19.39
C GLY A 311 -4.24 13.86 -18.26
N GLY A 312 -4.25 13.12 -17.14
CA GLY A 312 -3.50 13.40 -15.92
C GLY A 312 -2.14 12.72 -15.83
N LYS A 313 -1.46 12.46 -16.97
CA LYS A 313 -0.23 11.64 -17.06
C LYS A 313 0.93 12.10 -16.20
N THR A 314 0.95 13.38 -15.80
CA THR A 314 1.96 13.92 -14.89
C THR A 314 1.90 13.26 -13.51
N VAL A 315 0.71 12.81 -13.08
CA VAL A 315 0.49 12.10 -11.81
C VAL A 315 0.15 10.62 -12.06
N PHE A 316 -0.61 10.31 -13.12
CA PHE A 316 -1.13 8.96 -13.42
C PHE A 316 -0.55 8.41 -14.74
N PRO A 317 0.73 8.01 -14.76
CA PRO A 317 1.34 7.47 -15.98
C PRO A 317 0.82 6.08 -16.37
N ARG A 318 0.26 5.30 -15.42
CA ARG A 318 -0.22 3.93 -15.65
C ARG A 318 -1.74 3.81 -15.57
N ALA A 319 -2.34 4.36 -14.52
CA ALA A 319 -3.78 4.32 -14.33
C ALA A 319 -4.51 5.18 -15.38
N LYS A 320 -5.55 4.62 -15.99
CA LYS A 320 -6.35 5.23 -17.05
C LYS A 320 -7.76 5.55 -16.60
N THR A 321 -8.34 4.75 -15.70
CA THR A 321 -9.70 4.97 -15.20
C THR A 321 -9.74 4.89 -13.70
N ALA A 322 -10.38 5.85 -13.04
CA ALA A 322 -10.73 5.80 -11.63
C ALA A 322 -12.24 5.81 -11.41
N TYR A 323 -12.65 5.34 -10.25
CA TYR A 323 -13.96 5.56 -9.66
C TYR A 323 -13.86 6.65 -8.59
N VAL A 324 -14.68 7.68 -8.71
CA VAL A 324 -14.83 8.79 -7.75
C VAL A 324 -16.31 9.16 -7.74
N LYS A 325 -16.96 9.09 -6.57
CA LYS A 325 -18.39 9.41 -6.42
C LYS A 325 -18.54 10.70 -5.63
N GLU A 326 -19.68 11.37 -5.79
CA GLU A 326 -20.13 12.46 -4.91
C GLU A 326 -19.02 13.50 -4.64
N LEU A 327 -18.40 14.01 -5.71
CA LEU A 327 -17.21 14.86 -5.59
C LEU A 327 -17.55 16.33 -5.79
N ALA A 328 -16.88 17.20 -5.04
CA ALA A 328 -16.90 18.65 -5.25
C ALA A 328 -16.03 19.05 -6.46
N VAL A 329 -16.62 19.78 -7.41
CA VAL A 329 -15.89 20.31 -8.59
C VAL A 329 -14.90 21.38 -8.16
N LEU A 330 -13.75 21.44 -8.83
CA LEU A 330 -12.69 22.41 -8.53
C LEU A 330 -12.76 23.64 -9.44
N SER A 331 -12.64 24.83 -8.85
CA SER A 331 -12.18 26.03 -9.56
C SER A 331 -10.67 26.16 -9.39
N THR A 332 -9.98 26.58 -10.45
CA THR A 332 -8.51 26.66 -10.48
C THR A 332 -8.04 27.97 -11.11
N GLN A 333 -7.05 28.59 -10.50
CA GLN A 333 -6.28 29.70 -11.03
C GLN A 333 -4.79 29.50 -10.70
N ALA A 334 -3.90 30.23 -11.37
CA ALA A 334 -2.48 30.15 -11.07
C ALA A 334 -2.21 30.40 -9.56
N PRO A 335 -1.35 29.60 -8.90
CA PRO A 335 -0.41 28.64 -9.49
C PRO A 335 -0.98 27.24 -9.79
N ALA A 336 -2.24 26.95 -9.46
CA ALA A 336 -2.85 25.68 -9.79
C ALA A 336 -3.12 25.52 -11.29
N GLN A 337 -3.05 24.27 -11.72
CA GLN A 337 -3.43 23.82 -13.06
C GLN A 337 -4.37 22.62 -12.94
N PRO A 338 -5.43 22.58 -13.76
CA PRO A 338 -6.26 21.39 -13.89
C PRO A 338 -5.43 20.18 -14.34
N LEU A 339 -5.61 19.06 -13.65
CA LEU A 339 -4.95 17.78 -13.95
C LEU A 339 -5.89 16.85 -14.73
N VAL A 340 -7.13 16.71 -14.25
CA VAL A 340 -8.17 15.88 -14.87
C VAL A 340 -9.43 16.70 -15.00
N ARG A 341 -10.08 16.62 -16.16
CA ARG A 341 -11.39 17.23 -16.44
C ARG A 341 -12.38 16.18 -16.90
N ASN A 342 -13.65 16.38 -16.58
CA ASN A 342 -14.72 15.56 -17.15
C ASN A 342 -15.07 16.01 -18.58
N ALA A 343 -15.96 15.26 -19.25
CA ALA A 343 -16.42 15.58 -20.60
C ALA A 343 -17.12 16.94 -20.73
N ALA A 344 -17.67 17.48 -19.63
CA ALA A 344 -18.26 18.81 -19.58
C ALA A 344 -17.23 19.93 -19.33
N GLY A 345 -15.93 19.61 -19.32
CA GLY A 345 -14.84 20.58 -19.12
C GLY A 345 -14.63 21.02 -17.67
N GLN A 346 -15.29 20.39 -16.70
CA GLN A 346 -15.17 20.73 -15.28
C GLN A 346 -13.92 20.09 -14.69
N ASN A 347 -13.20 20.82 -13.83
CA ASN A 347 -11.98 20.30 -13.20
C ASN A 347 -12.33 19.34 -12.06
N ILE A 348 -11.80 18.12 -12.13
CA ILE A 348 -12.00 17.04 -11.16
C ILE A 348 -10.81 16.94 -10.22
N MET A 349 -9.60 16.97 -10.79
CA MET A 349 -8.34 16.98 -10.05
C MET A 349 -7.51 18.17 -10.48
N ALA A 350 -6.72 18.71 -9.57
CA ALA A 350 -5.79 19.79 -9.85
C ALA A 350 -4.43 19.52 -9.22
N THR A 351 -3.41 20.15 -9.78
CA THR A 351 -2.08 20.22 -9.15
C THR A 351 -1.63 21.67 -9.04
N ALA A 352 -0.77 21.97 -8.07
CA ALA A 352 -0.10 23.26 -7.98
C ALA A 352 1.37 23.07 -7.63
N THR A 353 2.22 23.99 -8.07
CA THR A 353 3.61 24.09 -7.61
C THR A 353 3.77 25.42 -6.89
N LEU A 354 4.30 25.38 -5.66
CA LEU A 354 4.54 26.58 -4.87
C LEU A 354 5.92 26.49 -4.23
N GLY A 355 6.82 27.40 -4.61
CA GLY A 355 8.23 27.32 -4.22
C GLY A 355 8.85 26.01 -4.73
N LYS A 356 9.33 25.18 -3.80
CA LYS A 356 9.91 23.85 -4.11
C LYS A 356 8.91 22.70 -3.95
N GLY A 357 7.72 22.96 -3.42
CA GLY A 357 6.72 21.94 -3.12
C GLY A 357 5.66 21.81 -4.20
N LYS A 358 4.87 20.75 -4.06
CA LYS A 358 3.79 20.37 -4.97
C LYS A 358 2.53 20.04 -4.20
N VAL A 359 1.38 20.26 -4.83
CA VAL A 359 0.07 20.05 -4.24
C VAL A 359 -0.78 19.22 -5.19
N PHE A 360 -1.48 18.21 -4.68
CA PHE A 360 -2.53 17.48 -5.37
C PHE A 360 -3.87 17.76 -4.69
N VAL A 361 -4.93 17.99 -5.48
CA VAL A 361 -6.26 18.33 -4.96
C VAL A 361 -7.35 17.53 -5.67
N LEU A 362 -8.30 17.00 -4.89
CA LEU A 362 -9.51 16.32 -5.35
C LEU A 362 -10.67 16.55 -4.38
N GLY A 363 -11.88 16.70 -4.89
CA GLY A 363 -13.09 16.95 -4.09
C GLY A 363 -13.79 15.72 -3.50
N ASP A 364 -13.07 14.62 -3.28
CA ASP A 364 -13.55 13.35 -2.70
C ASP A 364 -12.44 12.79 -1.80
N PRO A 365 -12.76 12.09 -0.69
CA PRO A 365 -11.79 11.49 0.24
C PRO A 365 -11.18 10.20 -0.34
N TRP A 366 -10.79 10.32 -1.60
CA TRP A 366 -10.44 9.24 -2.51
C TRP A 366 -9.38 8.30 -1.94
N LEU A 367 -9.35 7.07 -2.47
CA LEU A 367 -8.43 5.99 -2.10
C LEU A 367 -8.67 5.34 -0.73
N TYR A 368 -9.82 5.58 -0.08
CA TYR A 368 -10.25 4.72 1.02
C TYR A 368 -10.47 3.27 0.58
N ASN A 369 -10.40 2.33 1.53
CA ASN A 369 -10.26 0.90 1.25
C ASN A 369 -11.38 0.37 0.33
N GLU A 370 -12.61 0.86 0.48
CA GLU A 370 -13.75 0.52 -0.39
C GLU A 370 -13.45 0.69 -1.90
N TYR A 371 -12.65 1.69 -2.25
CA TYR A 371 -12.32 1.99 -3.64
C TYR A 371 -11.10 1.24 -4.14
N THR A 372 -10.29 0.68 -3.27
CA THR A 372 -8.96 0.18 -3.63
C THR A 372 -8.78 -1.31 -3.41
N ASP A 373 -9.65 -1.95 -2.62
CA ASP A 373 -9.54 -3.36 -2.25
C ASP A 373 -10.09 -4.36 -3.29
N GLY A 374 -10.74 -3.88 -4.35
CA GLY A 374 -11.29 -4.70 -5.42
C GLY A 374 -12.51 -5.54 -5.04
N ARG A 375 -13.12 -5.32 -3.86
CA ARG A 375 -14.28 -6.10 -3.37
C ARG A 375 -15.62 -5.49 -3.79
N LYS A 376 -15.70 -4.16 -3.91
CA LYS A 376 -16.97 -3.44 -4.16
C LYS A 376 -17.09 -2.90 -5.58
N ILE A 377 -16.04 -2.26 -6.09
CA ILE A 377 -16.08 -1.61 -7.40
C ILE A 377 -15.60 -2.57 -8.52
N PRO A 378 -16.14 -2.46 -9.75
CA PRO A 378 -15.69 -3.27 -10.89
C PRO A 378 -14.20 -3.11 -11.21
N ALA A 379 -13.55 -4.19 -11.67
CA ALA A 379 -12.11 -4.23 -11.97
C ALA A 379 -11.63 -3.28 -13.09
N VAL A 380 -12.53 -2.65 -13.83
CA VAL A 380 -12.20 -1.60 -14.82
C VAL A 380 -11.68 -0.31 -14.16
N TYR A 381 -11.96 -0.12 -12.87
CA TYR A 381 -11.49 1.02 -12.10
C TYR A 381 -10.16 0.70 -11.44
N GLU A 382 -9.14 1.44 -11.82
CA GLU A 382 -7.75 1.18 -11.48
C GLU A 382 -7.31 2.02 -10.27
N ASN A 383 -8.21 2.28 -9.31
CA ASN A 383 -7.96 3.13 -8.14
C ASN A 383 -6.75 2.68 -7.34
N PHE A 384 -6.55 1.37 -7.17
CA PHE A 384 -5.34 0.83 -6.53
C PHE A 384 -4.08 1.27 -7.28
N GLN A 385 -4.06 1.13 -8.61
CA GLN A 385 -2.94 1.57 -9.44
C GLN A 385 -2.77 3.10 -9.41
N ALA A 386 -3.87 3.85 -9.39
CA ALA A 386 -3.86 5.30 -9.33
C ALA A 386 -3.31 5.81 -7.98
N GLY A 387 -3.62 5.12 -6.87
CA GLY A 387 -3.04 5.41 -5.55
C GLY A 387 -1.53 5.18 -5.50
N LYS A 388 -1.03 4.13 -6.17
CA LYS A 388 0.41 3.87 -6.33
C LYS A 388 1.09 4.90 -7.24
N ASP A 389 0.44 5.32 -8.31
CA ASP A 389 0.92 6.39 -9.20
C ASP A 389 1.02 7.73 -8.47
N LEU A 390 -0.02 8.12 -7.73
CA LEU A 390 0.00 9.29 -6.86
C LEU A 390 1.09 9.21 -5.80
N GLY A 391 1.26 8.05 -5.15
CA GLY A 391 2.34 7.81 -4.19
C GLY A 391 3.73 8.01 -4.79
N ASN A 392 3.97 7.50 -6.00
CA ASN A 392 5.22 7.73 -6.73
C ASN A 392 5.43 9.21 -7.06
N TRP A 393 4.39 9.91 -7.52
CA TRP A 393 4.47 11.34 -7.80
C TRP A 393 4.77 12.17 -6.55
N LEU A 394 4.13 11.86 -5.41
CA LEU A 394 4.33 12.58 -4.14
C LEU A 394 5.73 12.36 -3.55
N LEU A 395 6.21 11.10 -3.54
CA LEU A 395 7.47 10.72 -2.92
C LEU A 395 8.68 10.95 -3.83
N GLY A 396 8.44 10.96 -5.14
CA GLY A 396 9.43 11.28 -6.17
C GLY A 396 10.00 12.69 -6.05
N LYS A 397 11.20 12.87 -6.61
CA LYS A 397 11.92 14.15 -6.62
C LYS A 397 11.23 15.22 -7.44
#